data_AF-A0A2R4TDH8-F1
#
_entry.id   AF-A0A2R4TDH8-F1
#
_cell.length_a   1.000
_cell.length_b   1.000
_cell.length_c   1.000
_cell.angle_alpha   90.00
_cell.angle_beta   90.00
_cell.angle_gamma   90.00
#
_symmetry.space_group_name_H-M   'P 1'
#
loop_
_entity.id
_entity.type
_entity.pdbx_description
1 polymer ?
#
loop_
_entity_poly.entity_id
_entity_poly.type
_entity_poly.pdbx_seq_one_letter_code
_entity_poly.pdbx_strand_id
1 'polypeptide(L)'
;MLTVEADPARVEVRLMRGELVCPGCAGVLRPWGWARSRVLRDASGGPVVLRPRRTRCVGCDMSHVLLPVFALVRRADLAEVIGSALAAKATGTGARVIAERLGRPVETVRGWLRRFASQAERVRRFFTVLLVDTGVDPAAPGPARTAFADAVSAVVGAWWSVASRWPQVGKVSPWLVACAVSGGILLAPSWPLETINTSPL
;
A
#
# COMPACT_ATOMS: atom_id res chain seq x y z
N MET A 1 -0.38 -0.51 12.53
CA MET A 1 -0.67 0.75 11.79
C MET A 1 -2.04 0.60 11.14
N LEU A 2 -2.64 1.68 10.66
CA LEU A 2 -3.88 1.65 9.89
C LEU A 2 -3.70 2.60 8.70
N THR A 3 -3.95 2.12 7.47
CA THR A 3 -3.92 2.99 6.30
C THR A 3 -5.22 3.78 6.22
N VAL A 4 -5.12 5.09 5.99
CA VAL A 4 -6.23 6.03 5.90
C VAL A 4 -6.13 6.87 4.62
N GLU A 5 -7.16 7.64 4.30
CA GLU A 5 -7.15 8.56 3.17
C GLU A 5 -6.02 9.62 3.23
N ALA A 6 -5.77 10.28 2.11
CA ALA A 6 -4.66 11.21 1.94
C ALA A 6 -4.84 12.55 2.70
N ASP A 7 -6.08 13.02 2.84
CA ASP A 7 -6.39 14.31 3.44
C ASP A 7 -6.39 14.22 4.98
N PRO A 8 -5.42 14.84 5.67
CA PRO A 8 -5.31 14.76 7.12
C PRO A 8 -6.50 15.42 7.85
N ALA A 9 -7.15 16.43 7.25
CA ALA A 9 -8.31 17.08 7.86
C ALA A 9 -9.51 16.13 7.89
N ARG A 10 -9.75 15.41 6.79
CA ARG A 10 -10.77 14.35 6.74
C ARG A 10 -10.49 13.24 7.74
N VAL A 11 -9.24 12.79 7.85
CA VAL A 11 -8.85 11.78 8.84
C VAL A 11 -9.16 12.24 10.27
N GLU A 12 -8.83 13.49 10.61
CA GLU A 12 -9.10 14.02 11.95
C GLU A 12 -10.61 14.12 12.22
N VAL A 13 -11.41 14.57 11.24
CA VAL A 13 -12.88 14.61 11.37
C VAL A 13 -13.46 13.22 11.64
N ARG A 14 -13.10 12.22 10.83
CA ARG A 14 -13.57 10.84 10.99
C ARG A 14 -13.13 10.24 12.34
N LEU A 15 -11.89 10.52 12.75
CA LEU A 15 -11.37 10.08 14.03
C LEU A 15 -12.16 10.68 15.21
N MET A 16 -12.43 11.98 15.17
CA MET A 16 -13.20 12.66 16.22
C MET A 16 -14.64 12.15 16.30
N ARG A 17 -15.24 11.81 15.16
CA ARG A 17 -16.57 11.19 15.06
C ARG A 17 -16.60 9.71 15.46
N GLY A 18 -15.45 9.08 15.69
CA GLY A 18 -15.37 7.67 16.05
C GLY A 18 -15.66 6.71 14.87
N GLU A 19 -15.48 7.17 13.63
CA GLU A 19 -15.76 6.40 12.41
C GLU A 19 -14.59 5.49 12.00
N LEU A 20 -13.46 5.57 12.69
CA LEU A 20 -12.31 4.70 12.46
C LEU A 20 -12.33 3.52 13.43
N VAL A 21 -12.22 2.31 12.90
CA VAL A 21 -12.32 1.06 13.66
C VAL A 21 -10.97 0.37 13.81
N CYS A 22 -10.79 -0.33 14.93
CA CYS A 22 -9.61 -1.12 15.20
C CYS A 22 -9.58 -2.35 14.28
N PRO A 23 -8.49 -2.61 13.54
CA PRO A 23 -8.38 -3.81 12.72
C PRO A 23 -8.31 -5.12 13.53
N GLY A 24 -8.08 -5.05 14.84
CA GLY A 24 -7.98 -6.23 15.70
C GLY A 24 -9.33 -6.66 16.32
N CYS A 25 -10.12 -5.72 16.84
CA CYS A 25 -11.36 -6.02 17.55
C CYS A 25 -12.60 -5.26 17.04
N ALA A 26 -12.49 -4.55 15.91
CA ALA A 26 -13.51 -3.66 15.36
C ALA A 26 -13.97 -2.49 16.26
N GLY A 27 -13.43 -2.35 17.48
CA GLY A 27 -13.77 -1.27 18.39
C GLY A 27 -13.33 0.11 17.90
N VAL A 28 -14.05 1.16 18.33
CA VAL A 28 -13.80 2.55 17.94
C VAL A 28 -12.39 3.00 18.32
N LEU A 29 -11.70 3.66 17.39
CA LEU A 29 -10.42 4.31 17.62
C LEU A 29 -10.63 5.73 18.11
N ARG A 30 -9.94 6.11 19.19
CA ARG A 30 -9.94 7.47 19.73
C ARG A 30 -8.57 8.13 19.57
N PRO A 31 -8.51 9.47 19.50
CA PRO A 31 -7.23 10.17 19.44
C PRO A 31 -6.38 9.89 20.69
N TRP A 32 -5.10 9.58 20.50
CA TRP A 32 -4.16 9.28 21.59
C TRP A 32 -2.93 10.19 21.58
N GLY A 33 -2.48 10.62 20.40
CA GLY A 33 -1.33 11.50 20.27
C GLY A 33 -0.84 11.57 18.83
N TRP A 34 0.43 11.86 18.65
CA TRP A 34 1.04 11.95 17.32
C TRP A 34 2.27 11.05 17.25
N ALA A 35 2.52 10.49 16.07
CA ALA A 35 3.80 9.86 15.79
C ALA A 35 4.86 10.94 15.53
N ARG A 36 6.13 10.52 15.46
CA ARG A 36 7.21 11.42 15.02
C ARG A 36 6.91 11.91 13.60
N SER A 37 7.24 13.19 13.35
CA SER A 37 7.20 13.75 12.00
C SER A 37 8.12 12.95 11.08
N ARG A 38 7.72 12.83 9.82
CA ARG A 38 8.45 12.14 8.77
C ARG A 38 8.41 12.96 7.50
N VAL A 39 9.47 12.87 6.72
CA VAL A 39 9.55 13.46 5.38
C VAL A 39 9.63 12.32 4.38
N LEU A 40 8.66 12.27 3.46
CA LEU A 40 8.71 11.41 2.29
C LEU A 40 9.19 12.22 1.09
N ARG A 41 9.56 11.53 0.03
CA ARG A 41 9.89 12.13 -1.26
C ARG A 41 8.83 11.78 -2.30
N ASP A 42 8.33 12.79 -2.98
CA ASP A 42 7.47 12.63 -4.16
C ASP A 42 8.28 12.29 -5.42
N ALA A 43 7.63 12.28 -6.59
CA ALA A 43 8.29 11.97 -7.87
C ALA A 43 9.37 12.99 -8.27
N SER A 44 9.20 14.27 -7.90
CA SER A 44 10.21 15.32 -8.14
C SER A 44 11.40 15.24 -7.18
N GLY A 45 11.28 14.45 -6.10
CA GLY A 45 12.23 14.48 -4.98
C GLY A 45 11.89 15.53 -3.93
N GLY A 46 10.79 16.27 -4.12
CA GLY A 46 10.26 17.23 -3.18
C GLY A 46 9.83 16.59 -1.86
N PRO A 47 9.98 17.30 -0.72
CA PRO A 47 9.62 16.79 0.58
C PRO A 47 8.10 16.82 0.79
N VAL A 48 7.53 15.68 1.17
CA VAL A 48 6.17 15.55 1.69
C VAL A 48 6.26 15.31 3.19
N VAL A 49 6.00 16.36 3.97
CA VAL A 49 6.06 16.29 5.44
C VAL A 49 4.74 15.74 5.97
N LEU A 50 4.81 14.72 6.81
CA LEU A 50 3.65 14.20 7.53
C LEU A 50 3.95 13.94 9.00
N ARG A 51 2.97 14.25 9.83
CA ARG A 51 2.95 13.86 11.24
C ARG A 51 1.71 12.99 11.49
N PRO A 52 1.84 11.66 11.41
CA PRO A 52 0.71 10.76 11.54
C PRO A 52 0.03 10.86 12.91
N ARG A 53 -1.30 10.76 12.92
CA ARG A 53 -2.06 10.64 14.16
C ARG A 53 -1.82 9.26 14.78
N ARG A 54 -1.70 9.23 16.11
CA ARG A 54 -1.80 8.00 16.91
C ARG A 54 -3.19 7.91 17.50
N THR A 55 -3.73 6.70 17.46
CA THR A 55 -5.01 6.35 18.06
C THR A 55 -4.83 5.23 19.07
N ARG A 56 -5.82 5.10 19.96
CA ARG A 56 -5.95 3.98 20.89
C ARG A 56 -7.37 3.42 20.76
N CYS A 57 -7.49 2.10 20.66
CA CYS A 57 -8.80 1.46 20.63
C CYS A 57 -9.45 1.47 22.01
N VAL A 58 -10.74 1.78 22.08
CA VAL A 58 -11.49 1.73 23.35
C VAL A 58 -11.83 0.31 23.81
N GLY A 59 -11.81 -0.66 22.88
CA GLY A 59 -12.16 -2.06 23.18
C GLY A 59 -10.97 -2.92 23.61
N CYS A 60 -9.82 -2.78 22.96
CA CYS A 60 -8.64 -3.63 23.20
C CYS A 60 -7.36 -2.87 23.58
N ASP A 61 -7.44 -1.56 23.81
CA ASP A 61 -6.30 -0.69 24.16
C ASP A 61 -5.13 -0.61 23.16
N MET A 62 -5.21 -1.33 22.04
CA MET A 62 -4.16 -1.33 21.02
C MET A 62 -4.00 0.06 20.42
N SER A 63 -2.73 0.48 20.28
CA SER A 63 -2.37 1.73 19.62
C SER A 63 -2.16 1.53 18.12
N HIS A 64 -2.72 2.43 17.31
CA HIS A 64 -2.49 2.47 15.87
C HIS A 64 -1.88 3.81 15.44
N VAL A 65 -1.12 3.78 14.36
CA VAL A 65 -0.64 4.97 13.66
C VAL A 65 -1.43 5.05 12.36
N LEU A 66 -2.11 6.18 12.12
CA LEU A 66 -2.87 6.45 10.90
C LEU A 66 -1.91 6.91 9.80
N LEU A 67 -1.60 6.02 8.88
CA LEU A 67 -0.66 6.26 7.79
C LEU A 67 -1.45 6.59 6.51
N PRO A 68 -1.18 7.71 5.83
CA PRO A 68 -1.89 8.03 4.59
C PRO A 68 -1.66 6.99 3.50
N VAL A 69 -2.66 6.81 2.62
CA VAL A 69 -2.68 5.83 1.53
C VAL A 69 -1.54 5.98 0.51
N PHE A 70 -0.83 7.10 0.50
CA PHE A 70 0.35 7.29 -0.34
C PHE A 70 1.66 6.85 0.32
N ALA A 71 1.64 6.40 1.58
CA ALA A 71 2.83 6.09 2.36
C ALA A 71 2.91 4.60 2.71
N LEU A 72 3.99 3.95 2.28
CA LEU A 72 4.31 2.58 2.71
C LEU A 72 5.05 2.57 4.04
N VAL A 73 4.78 1.55 4.86
CA VAL A 73 5.40 1.38 6.17
C VAL A 73 6.92 1.31 6.04
N ARG A 74 7.61 2.15 6.83
CA ARG A 74 9.09 2.25 6.88
C ARG A 74 9.74 2.59 5.53
N ARG A 75 9.02 3.26 4.62
CA ARG A 75 9.58 3.82 3.39
C ARG A 75 9.59 5.34 3.46
N ALA A 76 10.56 5.94 2.76
CA ALA A 76 10.80 7.39 2.72
C ALA A 76 10.40 7.99 1.35
N ASP A 77 9.74 7.22 0.51
CA ASP A 77 9.31 7.61 -0.84
C ASP A 77 7.85 7.21 -0.98
N LEU A 78 7.07 8.01 -1.72
CA LEU A 78 5.65 7.75 -1.92
C LEU A 78 5.45 6.40 -2.61
N ALA A 79 4.29 5.78 -2.34
CA ALA A 79 3.89 4.52 -2.95
C ALA A 79 3.99 4.55 -4.48
N GLU A 80 3.67 5.68 -5.11
CA GLU A 80 3.75 5.87 -6.56
C GLU A 80 5.18 5.89 -7.09
N VAL A 81 6.12 6.50 -6.36
CA VAL A 81 7.55 6.54 -6.72
C VAL A 81 8.15 5.13 -6.64
N ILE A 82 7.80 4.41 -5.59
CA ILE A 82 8.22 3.01 -5.43
C ILE A 82 7.56 2.16 -6.52
N GLY A 83 6.28 2.36 -6.77
CA GLY A 83 5.50 1.66 -7.78
C GLY A 83 6.05 1.83 -9.20
N SER A 84 6.46 3.03 -9.59
CA SER A 84 7.08 3.26 -10.90
C SER A 84 8.41 2.51 -11.05
N ALA A 85 9.19 2.36 -9.97
CA ALA A 85 10.37 1.49 -9.95
C ALA A 85 10.02 0.01 -10.17
N LEU A 86 8.94 -0.46 -9.54
CA LEU A 86 8.44 -1.84 -9.74
C LEU A 86 7.98 -2.05 -11.17
N ALA A 87 7.18 -1.14 -11.73
CA ALA A 87 6.75 -1.20 -13.13
C ALA A 87 7.94 -1.24 -14.10
N ALA A 88 8.92 -0.35 -13.93
CA ALA A 88 10.10 -0.32 -14.77
C ALA A 88 10.94 -1.61 -14.66
N LYS A 89 11.03 -2.20 -13.46
CA LYS A 89 11.73 -3.48 -13.27
C LYS A 89 10.97 -4.63 -13.95
N ALA A 90 9.64 -4.64 -13.90
CA ALA A 90 8.81 -5.64 -14.56
C ALA A 90 8.97 -5.65 -16.08
N THR A 91 9.25 -4.49 -16.69
CA THR A 91 9.57 -4.37 -18.12
C THR A 91 11.04 -4.62 -18.46
N GLY A 92 11.86 -5.03 -17.48
CA GLY A 92 13.26 -5.42 -17.68
C GLY A 92 14.29 -4.32 -17.38
N THR A 93 13.88 -3.13 -16.93
CA THR A 93 14.82 -2.04 -16.63
C THR A 93 15.69 -2.39 -15.42
N GLY A 94 17.01 -2.13 -15.53
CA GLY A 94 17.97 -2.36 -14.45
C GLY A 94 17.87 -1.34 -13.30
N ALA A 95 18.20 -1.76 -12.09
CA ALA A 95 18.07 -0.93 -10.88
C ALA A 95 18.85 0.39 -10.93
N ARG A 96 20.02 0.42 -11.58
CA ARG A 96 20.83 1.64 -11.72
C ARG A 96 20.12 2.69 -12.59
N VAL A 97 19.59 2.28 -13.74
CA VAL A 97 18.84 3.15 -14.64
C VAL A 97 17.56 3.66 -13.98
N ILE A 98 16.86 2.79 -13.25
CA ILE A 98 15.66 3.20 -12.48
C ILE A 98 16.04 4.25 -11.43
N ALA A 99 17.13 4.02 -10.68
CA ALA A 99 17.59 4.92 -9.63
C ALA A 99 17.96 6.30 -10.18
N GLU A 100 18.66 6.35 -11.31
CA GLU A 100 19.00 7.59 -12.01
C GLU A 100 17.74 8.36 -12.43
N ARG A 101 16.79 7.68 -13.11
CA ARG A 101 15.53 8.29 -13.55
C ARG A 101 14.69 8.86 -12.41
N LEU A 102 14.72 8.20 -11.25
CA LEU A 102 13.98 8.64 -10.07
C LEU A 102 14.75 9.63 -9.19
N GLY A 103 16.03 9.88 -9.47
CA GLY A 103 16.92 10.67 -8.61
C GLY A 103 17.06 10.06 -7.21
N ARG A 104 17.25 8.74 -7.11
CA ARG A 104 17.35 8.01 -5.83
C ARG A 104 18.66 7.24 -5.71
N PRO A 105 19.15 6.99 -4.49
CA PRO A 105 20.29 6.10 -4.30
C PRO A 105 19.98 4.70 -4.85
N VAL A 106 20.92 4.10 -5.58
CA VAL A 106 20.73 2.78 -6.20
C VAL A 106 20.45 1.69 -5.16
N GLU A 107 21.05 1.76 -3.97
CA GLU A 107 20.79 0.81 -2.89
C GLU A 107 19.38 0.89 -2.34
N THR A 108 18.80 2.09 -2.32
CA THR A 108 17.39 2.29 -1.93
C THR A 108 16.46 1.58 -2.91
N VAL A 109 16.67 1.79 -4.22
CA VAL A 109 15.90 1.12 -5.27
C VAL A 109 16.10 -0.40 -5.21
N ARG A 110 17.34 -0.88 -5.11
CA ARG A 110 17.65 -2.31 -4.93
C ARG A 110 16.91 -2.90 -3.73
N GLY A 111 16.88 -2.16 -2.63
CA GLY A 111 16.14 -2.52 -1.42
C GLY A 111 14.64 -2.71 -1.68
N TRP A 112 14.00 -1.81 -2.42
CA TRP A 112 12.59 -1.96 -2.80
C TRP A 112 12.36 -3.17 -3.69
N LEU A 113 13.13 -3.28 -4.77
CA LEU A 113 13.00 -4.36 -5.76
C LEU A 113 13.21 -5.72 -5.10
N ARG A 114 14.23 -5.86 -4.24
CA ARG A 114 14.50 -7.11 -3.51
C ARG A 114 13.35 -7.49 -2.58
N ARG A 115 12.77 -6.52 -1.87
CA ARG A 115 11.67 -6.77 -0.92
C ARG A 115 10.37 -7.14 -1.62
N PHE A 116 10.09 -6.53 -2.77
CA PHE A 116 8.96 -6.94 -3.61
C PHE A 116 9.19 -8.33 -4.20
N ALA A 117 10.38 -8.59 -4.75
CA ALA A 117 10.73 -9.88 -5.32
C ALA A 117 10.56 -11.03 -4.32
N SER A 118 10.98 -10.85 -3.06
CA SER A 118 10.81 -11.86 -2.00
C SER A 118 9.36 -12.18 -1.65
N GLN A 119 8.40 -11.38 -2.11
CA GLN A 119 6.97 -11.56 -1.85
C GLN A 119 6.13 -11.67 -3.12
N ALA A 120 6.77 -11.75 -4.29
CA ALA A 120 6.11 -11.62 -5.58
C ALA A 120 4.93 -12.59 -5.74
N GLU A 121 5.11 -13.85 -5.34
CA GLU A 121 4.04 -14.85 -5.43
C GLU A 121 2.85 -14.56 -4.52
N ARG A 122 3.11 -14.08 -3.29
CA ARG A 122 2.05 -13.69 -2.36
C ARG A 122 1.28 -12.47 -2.86
N VAL A 123 2.00 -11.49 -3.40
CA VAL A 123 1.40 -10.31 -4.04
C VAL A 123 0.56 -10.74 -5.24
N ARG A 124 1.11 -11.56 -6.14
CA ARG A 124 0.39 -12.10 -7.30
C ARG A 124 -0.93 -12.74 -6.87
N ARG A 125 -0.88 -13.71 -5.96
CA ARG A 125 -2.08 -14.42 -5.47
C ARG A 125 -3.12 -13.46 -4.88
N PHE A 126 -2.71 -12.59 -3.97
CA PHE A 126 -3.62 -11.66 -3.29
C PHE A 126 -4.33 -10.74 -4.30
N PHE A 127 -3.58 -10.14 -5.22
CA PHE A 127 -4.14 -9.21 -6.20
C PHE A 127 -4.92 -9.92 -7.31
N THR A 128 -4.59 -11.17 -7.65
CA THR A 128 -5.44 -11.98 -8.54
C THR A 128 -6.80 -12.29 -7.91
N VAL A 129 -6.84 -12.65 -6.61
CA VAL A 129 -8.12 -12.84 -5.90
C VAL A 129 -8.92 -11.54 -5.89
N LEU A 130 -8.30 -10.41 -5.53
CA LEU A 130 -8.95 -9.11 -5.56
C LEU A 130 -9.50 -8.76 -6.95
N LEU A 131 -8.74 -9.02 -8.01
CA LEU A 131 -9.17 -8.82 -9.40
C LEU A 131 -10.45 -9.59 -9.69
N VAL A 132 -10.48 -10.89 -9.35
CA VAL A 132 -11.64 -11.76 -9.56
C VAL A 132 -12.84 -11.32 -8.73
N ASP A 133 -12.65 -11.03 -7.45
CA ASP A 133 -13.74 -10.66 -6.53
C ASP A 133 -14.39 -9.31 -6.91
N THR A 134 -13.63 -8.43 -7.56
CA THR A 134 -14.11 -7.09 -7.94
C THR A 134 -14.61 -7.02 -9.38
N GLY A 135 -14.23 -7.97 -10.23
CA GLY A 135 -14.49 -7.95 -11.67
C GLY A 135 -15.93 -8.28 -12.03
N VAL A 136 -16.46 -7.55 -13.01
CA VAL A 136 -17.74 -7.87 -13.65
C VAL A 136 -17.56 -8.99 -14.69
N ASP A 137 -16.39 -9.04 -15.34
CA ASP A 137 -15.91 -10.13 -16.20
C ASP A 137 -14.36 -10.22 -16.12
N PRO A 138 -13.81 -10.92 -15.11
CA PRO A 138 -12.38 -10.88 -14.83
C PRO A 138 -11.58 -11.77 -15.79
N ALA A 139 -10.85 -11.15 -16.73
CA ALA A 139 -9.79 -11.83 -17.46
C ALA A 139 -8.54 -11.94 -16.59
N ALA A 140 -8.08 -13.17 -16.33
CA ALA A 140 -6.81 -13.39 -15.65
C ALA A 140 -5.66 -12.75 -16.46
N PRO A 141 -4.72 -12.04 -15.83
CA PRO A 141 -3.54 -11.55 -16.53
C PRO A 141 -2.81 -12.73 -17.17
N GLY A 142 -2.48 -12.63 -18.47
CA GLY A 142 -1.66 -13.64 -19.14
C GLY A 142 -0.30 -13.80 -18.44
N PRO A 143 0.33 -14.98 -18.51
CA PRO A 143 1.59 -15.23 -17.82
C PRO A 143 2.68 -14.28 -18.35
N ALA A 144 3.33 -13.56 -17.44
CA ALA A 144 4.52 -12.80 -17.73
C ALA A 144 5.76 -13.69 -17.66
N ARG A 145 6.90 -13.16 -18.11
CA ARG A 145 8.16 -13.90 -18.17
C ARG A 145 8.80 -14.18 -16.80
N THR A 146 8.36 -13.51 -15.73
CA THR A 146 8.94 -13.64 -14.38
C THR A 146 7.88 -13.44 -13.30
N ALA A 147 8.03 -14.13 -12.16
CA ALA A 147 7.13 -13.96 -11.01
C ALA A 147 7.03 -12.51 -10.51
N PHE A 148 8.12 -11.74 -10.64
CA PHE A 148 8.12 -10.31 -10.34
C PHE A 148 7.16 -9.54 -11.26
N ALA A 149 7.25 -9.79 -12.57
CA ALA A 149 6.37 -9.17 -13.56
C ALA A 149 4.92 -9.62 -13.39
N ASP A 150 4.69 -10.92 -13.09
CA ASP A 150 3.35 -11.44 -12.80
C ASP A 150 2.70 -10.71 -11.62
N ALA A 151 3.47 -10.48 -10.55
CA ALA A 151 2.98 -9.77 -9.37
C ALA A 151 2.62 -8.31 -9.69
N VAL A 152 3.40 -7.63 -10.52
CA VAL A 152 3.08 -6.27 -11.00
C VAL A 152 1.84 -6.28 -11.88
N SER A 153 1.72 -7.24 -12.81
CA SER A 153 0.54 -7.40 -13.65
C SER A 153 -0.73 -7.67 -12.84
N ALA A 154 -0.63 -8.48 -11.78
CA ALA A 154 -1.75 -8.72 -10.88
C ALA A 154 -2.20 -7.44 -10.15
N VAL A 155 -1.26 -6.62 -9.65
CA VAL A 155 -1.58 -5.31 -9.04
C VAL A 155 -2.31 -4.40 -10.03
N VAL A 156 -1.80 -4.29 -11.25
CA VAL A 156 -2.40 -3.45 -12.30
C VAL A 156 -3.77 -4.00 -12.70
N GLY A 157 -3.91 -5.30 -12.91
CA GLY A 157 -5.19 -5.93 -13.26
C GLY A 157 -6.25 -5.75 -12.18
N ALA A 158 -5.88 -5.91 -10.92
CA ALA A 158 -6.79 -5.63 -9.80
C ALA A 158 -7.22 -4.16 -9.76
N TRP A 159 -6.29 -3.22 -10.01
CA TRP A 159 -6.63 -1.80 -10.11
C TRP A 159 -7.63 -1.54 -11.23
N TRP A 160 -7.42 -2.10 -12.42
CA TRP A 160 -8.37 -1.99 -13.54
C TRP A 160 -9.75 -2.52 -13.15
N SER A 161 -9.81 -3.71 -12.54
CA SER A 161 -11.06 -4.34 -12.10
C SER A 161 -11.84 -3.45 -11.12
N VAL A 162 -11.14 -2.92 -10.10
CA VAL A 162 -11.72 -1.97 -9.14
C VAL A 162 -12.16 -0.67 -9.83
N ALA A 163 -11.35 -0.12 -10.73
CA ALA A 163 -11.65 1.13 -11.44
C ALA A 163 -12.86 1.00 -12.38
N SER A 164 -13.03 -0.16 -13.03
CA SER A 164 -14.19 -0.45 -13.89
C SER A 164 -15.49 -0.50 -13.09
N ARG A 165 -15.45 -0.95 -11.84
CA ARG A 165 -16.62 -1.02 -10.96
C ARG A 165 -16.91 0.29 -10.22
N TRP A 166 -15.88 1.03 -9.86
CA TRP A 166 -15.97 2.31 -9.15
C TRP A 166 -15.15 3.38 -9.88
N PRO A 167 -15.77 4.16 -10.79
CA PRO A 167 -15.06 5.10 -11.68
C PRO A 167 -14.18 6.12 -10.96
N GLN A 168 -14.54 6.52 -9.73
CA GLN A 168 -13.73 7.39 -8.89
C GLN A 168 -12.35 6.81 -8.54
N VAL A 169 -12.19 5.48 -8.52
CA VAL A 169 -10.91 4.81 -8.29
C VAL A 169 -10.00 4.89 -9.53
N GLY A 170 -10.56 4.99 -10.73
CA GLY A 170 -9.79 5.23 -11.95
C GLY A 170 -9.00 6.55 -11.96
N LYS A 171 -9.26 7.44 -10.99
CA LYS A 171 -8.53 8.69 -10.78
C LYS A 171 -7.27 8.54 -9.90
N VAL A 172 -7.09 7.40 -9.24
CA VAL A 172 -5.90 7.12 -8.41
C VAL A 172 -5.02 6.08 -9.08
N SER A 173 -3.70 6.14 -8.87
CA SER A 173 -2.79 5.17 -9.49
C SER A 173 -2.96 3.75 -8.93
N PRO A 174 -2.52 2.71 -9.69
CA PRO A 174 -2.49 1.32 -9.19
C PRO A 174 -1.78 1.17 -7.85
N TRP A 175 -0.77 2.01 -7.61
CA TRP A 175 0.08 1.92 -6.42
C TRP A 175 -0.56 2.51 -5.17
N LEU A 176 -1.43 3.52 -5.33
CA LEU A 176 -2.27 4.00 -4.23
C LEU A 176 -3.31 2.94 -3.84
N VAL A 177 -3.95 2.30 -4.82
CA VAL A 177 -4.87 1.19 -4.55
C VAL A 177 -4.13 0.04 -3.89
N ALA A 178 -2.95 -0.34 -4.41
CA ALA A 178 -2.12 -1.37 -3.79
C ALA A 178 -1.73 -1.03 -2.35
N CYS A 179 -1.39 0.23 -2.06
CA CYS A 179 -1.11 0.68 -0.70
C CYS A 179 -2.35 0.61 0.20
N ALA A 180 -3.52 0.98 -0.31
CA ALA A 180 -4.79 0.91 0.40
C ALA A 180 -5.13 -0.53 0.81
N VAL A 181 -5.22 -1.43 -0.19
CA VAL A 181 -5.64 -2.82 0.04
C VAL A 181 -4.60 -3.62 0.81
N SER A 182 -3.31 -3.22 0.71
CA SER A 182 -2.25 -3.83 1.49
C SER A 182 -2.11 -3.26 2.90
N GLY A 183 -2.89 -2.27 3.33
CA GLY A 183 -2.66 -1.61 4.62
C GLY A 183 -1.26 -0.98 4.74
N GLY A 184 -0.70 -0.52 3.61
CA GLY A 184 0.60 0.13 3.53
C GLY A 184 1.80 -0.80 3.72
N ILE A 185 1.60 -2.11 3.77
CA ILE A 185 2.65 -3.10 4.09
C ILE A 185 3.09 -3.95 2.90
N LEU A 186 2.79 -3.55 1.66
CA LEU A 186 3.23 -4.23 0.42
C LEU A 186 4.73 -4.61 0.38
N LEU A 187 5.61 -3.82 1.00
CA LEU A 187 7.06 -4.07 1.08
C LEU A 187 7.56 -4.42 2.50
N ALA A 188 6.66 -4.68 3.44
CA ALA A 188 7.00 -5.09 4.79
C ALA A 188 7.05 -6.62 4.88
N PRO A 189 7.93 -7.21 5.69
CA PRO A 189 8.15 -8.67 5.72
C PRO A 189 6.93 -9.51 6.14
N SER A 190 5.93 -8.90 6.77
CA SER A 190 4.74 -9.55 7.32
C SER A 190 3.51 -9.45 6.40
N TRP A 191 3.71 -9.37 5.09
CA TRP A 191 2.61 -9.26 4.11
C TRP A 191 2.44 -10.55 3.25
N PRO A 192 1.19 -10.97 2.96
CA PRO A 192 -0.04 -10.50 3.58
C PRO A 192 -0.05 -10.79 5.07
N LEU A 193 -0.78 -9.97 5.84
CA LEU A 193 -1.18 -10.39 7.18
C LEU A 193 -2.06 -11.61 6.95
N GLU A 194 -1.53 -12.81 7.16
CA GLU A 194 -2.37 -13.98 7.32
C GLU A 194 -3.28 -13.66 8.50
N THR A 195 -4.56 -13.42 8.23
CA THR A 195 -5.59 -13.55 9.24
C THR A 195 -5.53 -15.00 9.68
N ILE A 196 -4.82 -15.27 10.77
CA ILE A 196 -4.99 -16.49 11.54
C ILE A 196 -6.40 -16.40 12.11
N ASN A 197 -7.40 -16.81 11.33
CA ASN A 197 -8.74 -17.08 11.81
C ASN A 197 -8.63 -18.26 12.78
N THR A 198 -8.35 -17.97 14.05
CA THR A 198 -8.59 -18.86 15.17
C THR A 198 -9.96 -18.53 15.74
N SER A 199 -10.99 -18.76 14.93
CA SER A 199 -12.33 -18.97 15.48
C SER A 199 -12.43 -20.45 15.83
N PRO A 200 -12.60 -20.83 17.10
CA PRO A 200 -13.09 -22.17 17.41
C PRO A 200 -14.56 -22.24 16.96
N LEU A 201 -14.88 -23.26 16.16
CA LEU A 201 -16.26 -23.74 16.04
C LEU A 201 -16.73 -24.29 17.39
#